data_AF-A0A7W5VJR8-F1
#
_entry.id   AF-A0A7W5VJR8-F1
#
_cell.length_a   1.000
_cell.length_b   1.000
_cell.length_c   1.000
_cell.angle_alpha   90.00
_cell.angle_beta   90.00
_cell.angle_gamma   90.00
#
_symmetry.space_group_name_H-M   'P 1'
#
loop_
_entity.id
_entity.type
_entity.pdbx_description
1 polymer ?
#
loop_
_entity_poly.entity_id
_entity_poly.type
_entity_poly.pdbx_seq_one_letter_code
_entity_poly.pdbx_strand_id
1 'polypeptide(L)'
;MAYQFVHLESWSRKPDDKGRSTGFIFDEASRKPIASVHVADPKPPTVIYGVGVDDVRQMHDTAAAAAMTPGARGKLRKLDSKQKTLHTVVASHPYTVDEVRADPKKAEEVRDWERRTVAWLKEQYGPALKSVVHHTDEQQWHIHAYVLPTHDPQMRAGVYHPGVVAKKAVKAAGARDGEDGKALNKRADAAYKAAMRDWQDSYHNAVAVPCGLTRLGPARRRLTREEWKAEQAQAAALKNAVERATVVKRQGQAYIGQTRADAAAIKADAAQIKASAARLAGIGGAVRAVVDGIQGSRIRAEIRREFIRDLTAAKAAAEKAKAETAKANASRRQAEKRASEQRHAFRQQGQRLVAAQQEIRTLSAALAAALDEPTPTPGGVPTP
;
A
#
# COMPACT_ATOMS: atom_id res chain seq x y z
N MET A 1 -9.20 -0.59 -18.98
CA MET A 1 -8.26 -0.49 -17.84
C MET A 1 -8.95 -0.85 -16.54
N ALA A 2 -8.17 -1.20 -15.53
CA ALA A 2 -8.64 -1.91 -14.35
C ALA A 2 -8.14 -1.24 -13.06
N TYR A 3 -8.41 -1.87 -11.93
CA TYR A 3 -8.06 -1.36 -10.60
C TYR A 3 -7.03 -2.27 -9.94
N GLN A 4 -6.31 -1.74 -8.97
CA GLN A 4 -5.33 -2.51 -8.21
C GLN A 4 -5.99 -3.61 -7.38
N PHE A 5 -5.30 -4.73 -7.24
CA PHE A 5 -5.59 -5.72 -6.20
C PHE A 5 -4.29 -6.02 -5.42
N VAL A 6 -4.31 -5.74 -4.13
CA VAL A 6 -3.27 -6.17 -3.19
C VAL A 6 -3.91 -6.47 -1.83
N HIS A 7 -3.51 -7.56 -1.21
CA HIS A 7 -4.04 -8.05 0.06
C HIS A 7 -2.91 -8.60 0.91
N LEU A 8 -3.03 -8.46 2.23
CA LEU A 8 -2.08 -9.02 3.19
C LEU A 8 -2.86 -9.86 4.21
N GLU A 9 -2.23 -10.93 4.68
CA GLU A 9 -2.78 -11.79 5.72
C GLU A 9 -1.63 -12.38 6.55
N SER A 10 -1.90 -12.76 7.80
CA SER A 10 -0.90 -13.40 8.66
C SER A 10 -1.40 -14.74 9.19
N TRP A 11 -0.55 -15.75 9.13
CA TRP A 11 -0.91 -17.14 9.35
C TRP A 11 -0.23 -17.71 10.60
N SER A 12 -0.98 -18.55 11.31
CA SER A 12 -0.53 -19.32 12.47
C SER A 12 -0.23 -20.75 12.05
N ARG A 13 0.60 -21.43 12.85
CA ARG A 13 0.82 -22.88 12.67
C ARG A 13 -0.43 -23.69 12.97
N LYS A 14 -1.25 -23.23 13.93
CA LYS A 14 -2.58 -23.79 14.14
C LYS A 14 -3.49 -23.41 12.97
N PRO A 15 -4.20 -24.38 12.37
CA PRO A 15 -5.26 -24.11 11.39
C PRO A 15 -6.36 -23.20 11.94
N ASP A 16 -6.88 -22.33 11.09
CA ASP A 16 -8.11 -21.59 11.37
C ASP A 16 -9.37 -22.48 11.19
N ASP A 17 -10.55 -21.86 11.32
CA ASP A 17 -11.85 -22.49 11.13
C ASP A 17 -12.05 -23.06 9.71
N LYS A 18 -11.24 -22.64 8.74
CA LYS A 18 -11.25 -23.12 7.35
C LYS A 18 -10.07 -24.05 7.05
N GLY A 19 -9.34 -24.51 8.08
CA GLY A 19 -8.20 -25.41 7.93
C GLY A 19 -6.90 -24.72 7.46
N ARG A 20 -6.87 -23.39 7.34
CA ARG A 20 -5.72 -22.66 6.81
C ARG A 20 -4.68 -22.44 7.92
N SER A 21 -3.50 -22.99 7.70
CA SER A 21 -2.32 -22.88 8.56
C SER A 21 -1.10 -22.48 7.75
N THR A 22 0.03 -22.15 8.39
CA THR A 22 1.29 -21.98 7.65
C THR A 22 1.63 -23.19 6.79
N GLY A 23 1.38 -24.41 7.28
CA GLY A 23 1.59 -25.64 6.52
C GLY A 23 0.74 -25.69 5.26
N PHE A 24 -0.57 -25.43 5.39
CA PHE A 24 -1.49 -25.37 4.26
C PHE A 24 -1.05 -24.33 3.21
N ILE A 25 -0.67 -23.12 3.66
CA ILE A 25 -0.23 -22.05 2.74
C ILE A 25 1.03 -22.43 1.98
N PHE A 26 2.02 -23.07 2.63
CA PHE A 26 3.21 -23.57 1.93
C PHE A 26 2.88 -24.74 1.00
N ASP A 27 2.02 -25.67 1.42
CA ASP A 27 1.62 -26.81 0.60
C ASP A 27 0.86 -26.36 -0.65
N GLU A 28 -0.06 -25.39 -0.52
CA GLU A 28 -0.81 -24.80 -1.65
C GLU A 28 0.12 -24.06 -2.61
N ALA A 29 1.08 -23.30 -2.07
CA ALA A 29 2.04 -22.53 -2.85
C ALA A 29 3.05 -23.39 -3.62
N SER A 30 3.52 -24.49 -3.02
CA SER A 30 4.39 -25.48 -3.66
C SER A 30 3.62 -26.48 -4.53
N ARG A 31 2.32 -26.29 -4.74
CA ARG A 31 1.43 -27.17 -5.52
C ARG A 31 1.39 -28.62 -5.06
N LYS A 32 1.36 -28.86 -3.74
CA LYS A 32 1.15 -30.22 -3.23
C LYS A 32 -0.28 -30.68 -3.53
N PRO A 33 -0.48 -31.93 -4.03
CA PRO A 33 -1.78 -32.40 -4.51
C PRO A 33 -2.95 -32.16 -3.55
N ILE A 34 -2.74 -32.40 -2.24
CA ILE A 34 -3.79 -32.26 -1.22
C ILE A 34 -4.23 -30.81 -0.97
N ALA A 35 -3.40 -29.83 -1.31
CA ALA A 35 -3.64 -28.41 -1.05
C ALA A 35 -4.00 -27.64 -2.34
N SER A 36 -3.95 -28.30 -3.50
CA SER A 36 -4.16 -27.68 -4.83
C SER A 36 -5.32 -28.33 -5.60
N VAL A 37 -6.30 -28.91 -4.89
CA VAL A 37 -7.46 -29.60 -5.48
C VAL A 37 -8.33 -28.74 -6.41
N HIS A 38 -8.22 -27.42 -6.30
CA HIS A 38 -8.95 -26.46 -7.14
C HIS A 38 -8.17 -26.07 -8.41
N VAL A 39 -6.93 -26.51 -8.56
CA VAL A 39 -6.06 -26.22 -9.71
C VAL A 39 -6.07 -27.42 -10.64
N ALA A 40 -6.52 -27.24 -11.88
CA ALA A 40 -6.74 -28.33 -12.82
C ALA A 40 -5.42 -29.02 -13.27
N ASP A 41 -4.36 -28.23 -13.48
CA ASP A 41 -3.04 -28.70 -13.92
C ASP A 41 -1.95 -27.97 -13.11
N PRO A 42 -1.66 -28.43 -11.87
CA PRO A 42 -0.75 -27.74 -10.97
C PRO A 42 0.68 -27.69 -11.50
N LYS A 43 1.24 -26.49 -11.62
CA LYS A 43 2.62 -26.25 -12.08
C LYS A 43 3.47 -25.64 -10.98
N PRO A 44 4.77 -25.97 -10.90
CA PRO A 44 5.66 -25.36 -9.94
C PRO A 44 5.62 -23.82 -10.01
N PRO A 45 5.66 -23.11 -8.87
CA PRO A 45 5.75 -21.66 -8.85
C PRO A 45 7.03 -21.17 -9.52
N THR A 46 6.97 -20.02 -10.18
CA THR A 46 8.19 -19.34 -10.65
C THR A 46 8.63 -18.32 -9.61
N VAL A 47 9.88 -18.38 -9.20
CA VAL A 47 10.48 -17.40 -8.27
C VAL A 47 10.89 -16.16 -9.04
N ILE A 48 10.33 -15.00 -8.67
CA ILE A 48 10.71 -13.69 -9.24
C ILE A 48 11.57 -12.85 -8.29
N TYR A 49 11.65 -13.24 -7.01
CA TYR A 49 12.59 -12.68 -6.05
C TYR A 49 12.85 -13.66 -4.89
N GLY A 50 14.10 -13.71 -4.43
CA GLY A 50 14.47 -14.46 -3.22
C GLY A 50 14.64 -15.96 -3.47
N VAL A 51 14.15 -16.77 -2.54
CA VAL A 51 14.32 -18.24 -2.54
C VAL A 51 13.01 -18.97 -2.91
N GLY A 52 13.09 -20.28 -3.13
CA GLY A 52 11.91 -21.11 -3.41
C GLY A 52 10.96 -21.24 -2.21
N VAL A 53 9.69 -21.58 -2.46
CA VAL A 53 8.68 -21.73 -1.39
C VAL A 53 9.11 -22.77 -0.35
N ASP A 54 9.73 -23.87 -0.78
CA ASP A 54 10.21 -24.92 0.13
C ASP A 54 11.37 -24.45 1.02
N ASP A 55 12.27 -23.61 0.51
CA ASP A 55 13.32 -22.98 1.31
C ASP A 55 12.72 -22.02 2.34
N VAL A 56 11.71 -21.23 1.95
CA VAL A 56 10.98 -20.36 2.90
C VAL A 56 10.34 -21.19 4.01
N ARG A 57 9.73 -22.33 3.67
CA ARG A 57 9.18 -23.26 4.66
C ARG A 57 10.26 -23.76 5.61
N GLN A 58 11.41 -24.20 5.09
CA GLN A 58 12.52 -24.69 5.91
C GLN A 58 13.01 -23.58 6.86
N MET A 59 13.18 -22.35 6.37
CA MET A 59 13.54 -21.19 7.20
C MET A 59 12.49 -20.94 8.30
N HIS A 60 11.21 -20.98 7.95
CA HIS A 60 10.11 -20.80 8.90
C HIS A 60 10.13 -21.87 9.98
N ASP A 61 10.19 -23.15 9.59
CA ASP A 61 10.09 -24.27 10.53
C ASP A 61 11.31 -24.34 11.46
N THR A 62 12.50 -24.05 10.93
CA THR A 62 13.74 -23.92 11.72
C THR A 62 13.63 -22.79 12.73
N ALA A 63 13.22 -21.59 12.29
CA ALA A 63 13.06 -20.45 13.20
C ALA A 63 11.94 -20.70 14.23
N ALA A 64 10.86 -21.38 13.86
CA ALA A 64 9.74 -21.67 14.75
C ALA A 64 10.10 -22.71 15.82
N ALA A 65 11.00 -23.64 15.50
CA ALA A 65 11.52 -24.63 16.44
C ALA A 65 12.46 -23.99 17.48
N ALA A 66 13.26 -23.00 17.07
CA ALA A 66 14.18 -22.28 17.95
C ALA A 66 13.52 -21.15 18.77
N ALA A 67 12.44 -20.56 18.25
CA ALA A 67 11.83 -19.38 18.84
C ALA A 67 11.14 -19.66 20.18
N MET A 68 11.32 -18.71 21.11
CA MET A 68 10.81 -18.78 22.47
C MET A 68 10.15 -17.45 22.84
N THR A 69 9.09 -17.51 23.63
CA THR A 69 8.40 -16.34 24.16
C THR A 69 8.61 -16.20 25.67
N PRO A 70 8.78 -14.97 26.20
CA PRO A 70 8.82 -14.75 27.64
C PRO A 70 7.51 -15.20 28.31
N GLY A 71 7.62 -16.08 29.30
CA GLY A 71 6.55 -16.51 30.18
C GLY A 71 6.53 -15.75 31.50
N ALA A 72 5.66 -16.19 32.42
CA ALA A 72 5.60 -15.64 33.77
C ALA A 72 6.96 -15.78 34.47
N ARG A 73 7.36 -14.76 35.23
CA ARG A 73 8.65 -14.71 35.95
C ARG A 73 9.89 -14.88 35.04
N GLY A 74 9.79 -14.49 33.76
CA GLY A 74 10.92 -14.53 32.81
C GLY A 74 11.26 -15.91 32.25
N LYS A 75 10.55 -16.98 32.63
CA LYS A 75 10.79 -18.32 32.08
C LYS A 75 10.39 -18.39 30.61
N LEU A 76 11.29 -18.78 29.73
CA LEU A 76 11.02 -18.96 28.31
C LEU A 76 10.04 -20.12 28.07
N ARG A 77 9.11 -19.93 27.14
CA ARG A 77 8.13 -20.94 26.71
C ARG A 77 8.12 -21.06 25.18
N LYS A 78 7.78 -22.26 24.70
CA LYS A 78 7.54 -22.51 23.28
C LYS A 78 6.48 -21.55 22.73
N LEU A 79 6.56 -21.26 21.43
CA LEU A 79 5.56 -20.42 20.74
C LEU A 79 4.14 -20.95 20.91
N ASP A 80 3.20 -20.06 21.20
CA ASP A 80 1.77 -20.35 21.14
C ASP A 80 1.39 -20.79 19.72
N SER A 81 0.60 -21.86 19.60
CA SER A 81 0.17 -22.40 18.30
C SER A 81 -0.70 -21.44 17.51
N LYS A 82 -1.40 -20.50 18.18
CA LYS A 82 -2.22 -19.45 17.57
C LYS A 82 -1.40 -18.21 17.18
N GLN A 83 -0.14 -18.11 17.60
CA GLN A 83 0.68 -16.97 17.21
C GLN A 83 0.90 -16.98 15.70
N LYS A 84 0.77 -15.80 15.09
CA LYS A 84 1.06 -15.61 13.67
C LYS A 84 2.58 -15.58 13.46
N THR A 85 3.09 -16.51 12.66
CA THR A 85 4.52 -16.72 12.39
C THR A 85 4.90 -16.53 10.93
N LEU A 86 3.92 -16.45 10.04
CA LEU A 86 4.10 -16.13 8.61
C LEU A 86 3.24 -14.92 8.25
N HIS A 87 3.80 -13.98 7.48
CA HIS A 87 3.06 -12.89 6.86
C HIS A 87 3.11 -13.05 5.33
N THR A 88 1.98 -12.90 4.67
CA THR A 88 1.88 -13.05 3.21
C THR A 88 1.25 -11.82 2.59
N VAL A 89 1.69 -11.47 1.38
CA VAL A 89 1.03 -10.47 0.53
C VAL A 89 0.71 -11.12 -0.81
N VAL A 90 -0.52 -10.90 -1.29
CA VAL A 90 -0.95 -11.32 -2.62
C VAL A 90 -1.26 -10.07 -3.43
N ALA A 91 -0.72 -9.98 -4.64
CA ALA A 91 -1.07 -8.96 -5.60
C ALA A 91 -1.49 -9.62 -6.91
N SER A 92 -2.56 -9.12 -7.54
CA SER A 92 -3.09 -9.69 -8.77
C SER A 92 -3.14 -8.62 -9.85
N HIS A 93 -2.66 -8.98 -11.04
CA HIS A 93 -2.75 -8.17 -12.23
C HIS A 93 -4.11 -8.42 -12.90
N PRO A 94 -4.72 -7.39 -13.52
CA PRO A 94 -6.00 -7.54 -14.23
C PRO A 94 -5.99 -8.43 -15.48
N TYR A 95 -4.81 -8.84 -15.95
CA TYR A 95 -4.68 -9.71 -17.11
C TYR A 95 -4.71 -11.17 -16.70
N THR A 96 -5.37 -11.98 -17.52
CA THR A 96 -5.29 -13.43 -17.36
C THR A 96 -3.93 -13.96 -17.81
N VAL A 97 -3.58 -15.15 -17.36
CA VAL A 97 -2.34 -15.81 -17.80
C VAL A 97 -2.35 -16.03 -19.32
N ASP A 98 -3.48 -16.40 -19.90
CA ASP A 98 -3.60 -16.63 -21.33
C ASP A 98 -3.43 -15.34 -22.15
N GLU A 99 -3.97 -14.21 -21.67
CA GLU A 99 -3.75 -12.90 -22.30
C GLU A 99 -2.27 -12.52 -22.30
N VAL A 100 -1.55 -12.80 -21.22
CA VAL A 100 -0.13 -12.51 -21.09
C VAL A 100 0.71 -13.40 -22.00
N ARG A 101 0.33 -14.68 -22.15
CA ARG A 101 1.01 -15.61 -23.07
C ARG A 101 0.77 -15.25 -24.54
N ALA A 102 -0.42 -14.77 -24.87
CA ALA A 102 -0.81 -14.47 -26.25
C ALA A 102 -0.25 -13.14 -26.77
N ASP A 103 0.03 -12.17 -25.89
CA ASP A 103 0.42 -10.81 -26.29
C ASP A 103 1.76 -10.39 -25.66
N PRO A 104 2.85 -10.27 -26.44
CA PRO A 104 4.16 -9.83 -25.97
C PRO A 104 4.13 -8.47 -25.26
N LYS A 105 3.24 -7.56 -25.66
CA LYS A 105 3.11 -6.24 -25.04
C LYS A 105 2.51 -6.36 -23.65
N LYS A 106 1.49 -7.20 -23.46
CA LYS A 106 0.94 -7.48 -22.13
C LYS A 106 1.98 -8.15 -21.23
N ALA A 107 2.81 -9.03 -21.79
CA ALA A 107 3.94 -9.62 -21.06
C ALA A 107 4.96 -8.57 -20.60
N GLU A 108 5.25 -7.55 -21.40
CA GLU A 108 6.10 -6.43 -20.97
C GLU A 108 5.48 -5.61 -19.84
N GLU A 109 4.19 -5.31 -19.93
CA GLU A 109 3.47 -4.55 -18.89
C GLU A 109 3.44 -5.32 -17.56
N VAL A 110 3.18 -6.62 -17.61
CA VAL A 110 3.20 -7.50 -16.43
C VAL A 110 4.59 -7.59 -15.83
N ARG A 111 5.65 -7.74 -16.64
CA ARG A 111 7.04 -7.72 -16.15
C ARG A 111 7.38 -6.39 -15.47
N ASP A 112 6.87 -5.25 -15.96
CA ASP A 112 7.07 -3.97 -15.28
C ASP A 112 6.29 -3.90 -13.96
N TRP A 113 5.05 -4.38 -13.96
CA TRP A 113 4.22 -4.47 -12.75
C TRP A 113 4.86 -5.36 -11.66
N GLU A 114 5.40 -6.52 -12.03
CA GLU A 114 6.12 -7.42 -11.12
C GLU A 114 7.33 -6.73 -10.51
N ARG A 115 8.20 -6.13 -11.33
CA ARG A 115 9.39 -5.43 -10.85
C ARG A 115 9.03 -4.33 -9.85
N ARG A 116 8.00 -3.53 -10.15
CA ARG A 116 7.53 -2.46 -9.25
C ARG A 116 6.96 -3.02 -7.96
N THR A 117 6.20 -4.11 -8.06
CA THR A 117 5.63 -4.76 -6.89
C THR A 117 6.71 -5.34 -5.98
N VAL A 118 7.70 -6.03 -6.54
CA VAL A 118 8.86 -6.52 -5.79
C VAL A 118 9.63 -5.38 -5.15
N ALA A 119 9.87 -4.28 -5.88
CA ALA A 119 10.56 -3.11 -5.31
C ALA A 119 9.80 -2.51 -4.12
N TRP A 120 8.47 -2.35 -4.25
CA TRP A 120 7.62 -1.86 -3.16
C TRP A 120 7.62 -2.83 -1.97
N LEU A 121 7.50 -4.15 -2.20
CA LEU A 121 7.57 -5.17 -1.14
C LEU A 121 8.89 -5.12 -0.38
N LYS A 122 10.01 -4.92 -1.09
CA LYS A 122 11.34 -4.77 -0.47
C LYS A 122 11.41 -3.52 0.41
N GLU A 123 10.79 -2.43 0.01
CA GLU A 123 10.69 -1.22 0.84
C GLU A 123 9.82 -1.46 2.08
N GLN A 124 8.71 -2.20 1.95
CA GLN A 124 7.81 -2.48 3.07
C GLN A 124 8.40 -3.42 4.13
N TYR A 125 9.13 -4.45 3.68
CA TYR A 125 9.49 -5.59 4.55
C TYR A 125 11.01 -5.82 4.67
N GLY A 126 11.82 -5.17 3.83
CA GLY A 126 13.28 -5.27 3.90
C GLY A 126 13.78 -6.72 3.91
N PRO A 127 14.75 -7.07 4.78
CA PRO A 127 15.28 -8.43 4.88
C PRO A 127 14.28 -9.51 5.31
N ALA A 128 13.10 -9.12 5.80
CA ALA A 128 12.06 -10.07 6.18
C ALA A 128 11.35 -10.67 4.96
N LEU A 129 11.38 -9.99 3.81
CA LEU A 129 10.88 -10.54 2.54
C LEU A 129 11.81 -11.66 2.05
N LYS A 130 11.33 -12.89 2.05
CA LYS A 130 12.15 -14.08 1.72
C LYS A 130 11.92 -14.56 0.30
N SER A 131 10.69 -14.45 -0.20
CA SER A 131 10.33 -14.94 -1.53
C SER A 131 9.19 -14.14 -2.11
N VAL A 132 9.22 -13.97 -3.43
CA VAL A 132 8.07 -13.58 -4.24
C VAL A 132 8.00 -14.55 -5.41
N VAL A 133 6.83 -15.15 -5.60
CA VAL A 133 6.57 -16.11 -6.67
C VAL A 133 5.30 -15.74 -7.42
N HIS A 134 5.16 -16.20 -8.66
CA HIS A 134 3.87 -16.28 -9.33
C HIS A 134 3.49 -17.71 -9.68
N HIS A 135 2.21 -17.88 -9.93
CA HIS A 135 1.60 -19.09 -10.46
C HIS A 135 1.02 -18.78 -11.85
N THR A 136 1.22 -19.69 -12.82
CA THR A 136 0.73 -19.52 -14.21
C THR A 136 -0.21 -20.66 -14.65
N ASP A 137 -0.71 -21.39 -13.66
CA ASP A 137 -1.65 -22.51 -13.74
C ASP A 137 -3.04 -22.13 -13.17
N GLU A 138 -3.24 -20.85 -12.86
CA GLU A 138 -4.52 -20.25 -12.49
C GLU A 138 -4.96 -19.21 -13.52
N GLN A 139 -6.22 -18.76 -13.42
CA GLN A 139 -6.81 -17.84 -14.40
C GLN A 139 -6.09 -16.48 -14.45
N GLN A 140 -5.88 -15.85 -13.29
CA GLN A 140 -5.37 -14.48 -13.21
C GLN A 140 -3.86 -14.48 -12.98
N TRP A 141 -3.16 -13.56 -13.62
CA TRP A 141 -1.75 -13.34 -13.30
C TRP A 141 -1.62 -12.74 -11.91
N HIS A 142 -0.94 -13.43 -11.00
CA HIS A 142 -0.83 -12.97 -9.62
C HIS A 142 0.46 -13.45 -8.97
N ILE A 143 0.90 -12.71 -7.96
CA ILE A 143 2.09 -13.01 -7.19
C ILE A 143 1.74 -13.24 -5.72
N HIS A 144 2.50 -14.10 -5.09
CA HIS A 144 2.51 -14.33 -3.64
C HIS A 144 3.87 -13.94 -3.09
N ALA A 145 3.87 -13.16 -2.01
CA ALA A 145 5.07 -12.76 -1.30
C ALA A 145 5.06 -13.34 0.11
N TYR A 146 6.20 -13.86 0.55
CA TYR A 146 6.37 -14.50 1.86
C TYR A 146 7.36 -13.71 2.71
N VAL A 147 6.87 -13.29 3.89
CA VAL A 147 7.61 -12.46 4.84
C VAL A 147 7.74 -13.22 6.17
N LEU A 148 8.98 -13.42 6.61
CA LEU A 148 9.31 -14.16 7.81
C LEU A 148 10.06 -13.29 8.84
N PRO A 149 9.60 -13.27 10.11
CA PRO A 149 10.28 -12.57 11.20
C PRO A 149 11.48 -13.38 11.74
N THR A 150 12.40 -13.83 10.89
CA THR A 150 13.52 -14.72 11.29
C THR A 150 14.50 -14.07 12.28
N HIS A 151 14.51 -12.74 12.38
CA HIS A 151 15.32 -12.01 13.35
C HIS A 151 14.61 -11.78 14.69
N ASP A 152 13.29 -12.00 14.76
CA ASP A 152 12.54 -11.89 16.00
C ASP A 152 12.65 -13.23 16.74
N PRO A 153 13.27 -13.27 17.94
CA PRO A 153 13.36 -14.52 18.72
C PRO A 153 11.98 -15.05 19.14
N GLN A 154 10.93 -14.22 19.04
CA GLN A 154 9.55 -14.60 19.28
C GLN A 154 8.78 -14.90 17.99
N MET A 155 9.34 -14.74 16.80
CA MET A 155 8.69 -15.05 15.51
C MET A 155 7.30 -14.40 15.32
N ARG A 156 7.13 -13.12 15.71
CA ARG A 156 5.83 -12.44 15.65
C ARG A 156 5.59 -11.79 14.28
N ALA A 157 4.97 -12.52 13.35
CA ALA A 157 4.67 -11.99 12.03
C ALA A 157 3.67 -10.81 12.04
N GLY A 158 2.89 -10.65 13.12
CA GLY A 158 1.96 -9.54 13.28
C GLY A 158 2.61 -8.14 13.27
N VAL A 159 3.92 -8.05 13.43
CA VAL A 159 4.68 -6.78 13.30
C VAL A 159 4.71 -6.25 11.85
N TYR A 160 4.49 -7.12 10.87
CA TYR A 160 4.43 -6.74 9.45
C TYR A 160 3.03 -6.35 8.99
N HIS A 161 2.01 -6.50 9.85
CA HIS A 161 0.66 -6.08 9.52
C HIS A 161 0.42 -4.65 10.03
N PRO A 162 0.39 -3.62 9.15
CA PRO A 162 0.35 -2.21 9.57
C PRO A 162 -0.89 -1.87 10.39
N GLY A 163 -2.06 -2.40 10.01
CA GLY A 163 -3.29 -2.25 10.80
C GLY A 163 -3.17 -2.81 12.23
N VAL A 164 -2.65 -4.02 12.40
CA VAL A 164 -2.47 -4.66 13.71
C VAL A 164 -1.48 -3.88 14.57
N VAL A 165 -0.36 -3.43 13.99
CA VAL A 165 0.63 -2.60 14.67
C VAL A 165 0.00 -1.30 15.18
N ALA A 166 -0.71 -0.57 14.32
CA ALA A 166 -1.39 0.67 14.69
C ALA A 166 -2.43 0.46 15.80
N LYS A 167 -3.25 -0.59 15.68
CA LYS A 167 -4.25 -0.96 16.69
C LYS A 167 -3.60 -1.28 18.04
N LYS A 168 -2.51 -2.04 18.02
CA LYS A 168 -1.75 -2.42 19.23
C LYS A 168 -1.11 -1.21 19.89
N ALA A 169 -0.53 -0.29 19.12
CA ALA A 169 0.05 0.94 19.65
C ALA A 169 -1.00 1.79 20.37
N VAL A 170 -2.20 1.95 19.78
CA VAL A 170 -3.30 2.68 20.43
C VAL A 170 -3.75 2.01 21.73
N LYS A 171 -3.86 0.67 21.75
CA LYS A 171 -4.24 -0.07 22.97
C LYS A 171 -3.16 0.01 24.04
N ALA A 172 -1.90 -0.04 23.67
CA ALA A 172 -0.77 0.07 24.60
C ALA A 172 -0.68 1.46 25.24
N ALA A 173 -1.07 2.52 24.51
CA ALA A 173 -1.14 3.88 25.05
C ALA A 173 -2.27 4.07 26.08
N GLY A 174 -3.19 3.10 26.23
CA GLY A 174 -4.27 3.17 27.21
C GLY A 174 -5.41 4.11 26.82
N ALA A 175 -6.40 4.17 27.69
CA ALA A 175 -7.52 5.11 27.59
C ALA A 175 -7.06 6.53 27.93
N ARG A 176 -7.65 7.53 27.26
CA ARG A 176 -7.49 8.95 27.61
C ARG A 176 -8.39 9.31 28.79
N ASP A 177 -8.15 10.48 29.39
CA ASP A 177 -9.03 11.01 30.45
C ASP A 177 -10.49 11.07 29.97
N GLY A 178 -11.38 10.46 30.74
CA GLY A 178 -12.81 10.35 30.42
C GLY A 178 -13.16 9.36 29.28
N GLU A 179 -12.18 8.63 28.73
CA GLU A 179 -12.42 7.61 27.71
C GLU A 179 -12.69 6.24 28.34
N ASP A 180 -13.82 5.63 28.03
CA ASP A 180 -14.11 4.26 28.45
C ASP A 180 -13.41 3.21 27.53
N GLY A 181 -13.47 1.93 27.93
CA GLY A 181 -12.87 0.85 27.15
C GLY A 181 -13.49 0.66 25.75
N LYS A 182 -14.75 1.06 25.54
CA LYS A 182 -15.43 0.96 24.25
C LYS A 182 -14.93 2.05 23.30
N ALA A 183 -14.75 3.27 23.79
CA ALA A 183 -14.18 4.39 23.08
C ALA A 183 -12.72 4.13 22.71
N LEU A 184 -11.91 3.57 23.63
CA LEU A 184 -10.55 3.10 23.33
C LEU A 184 -10.55 2.08 22.18
N ASN A 185 -11.41 1.06 22.22
CA ASN A 185 -11.49 0.07 21.15
C ASN A 185 -11.90 0.69 19.82
N LYS A 186 -12.87 1.62 19.81
CA LYS A 186 -13.29 2.36 18.62
C LYS A 186 -12.14 3.19 18.04
N ARG A 187 -11.35 3.85 18.87
CA ARG A 187 -10.15 4.59 18.47
C ARG A 187 -9.08 3.67 17.89
N ALA A 188 -8.87 2.51 18.50
CA ALA A 188 -7.93 1.50 18.01
C ALA A 188 -8.34 0.93 16.64
N ASP A 189 -9.63 0.69 16.43
CA ASP A 189 -10.18 0.25 15.14
C ASP A 189 -10.11 1.34 14.06
N ALA A 190 -10.26 2.60 14.44
CA ALA A 190 -10.05 3.73 13.54
C ALA A 190 -8.59 3.79 13.06
N ALA A 191 -7.63 3.62 13.97
CA ALA A 191 -6.21 3.57 13.65
C ALA A 191 -5.86 2.39 12.74
N TYR A 192 -6.41 1.20 13.00
CA TYR A 192 -6.29 0.04 12.12
C TYR A 192 -6.73 0.38 10.69
N LYS A 193 -7.94 0.92 10.54
CA LYS A 193 -8.51 1.24 9.22
C LYS A 193 -7.76 2.36 8.52
N ALA A 194 -7.19 3.32 9.25
CA ALA A 194 -6.34 4.35 8.68
C ALA A 194 -5.05 3.74 8.12
N ALA A 195 -4.32 2.97 8.93
CA ALA A 195 -3.09 2.31 8.50
C ALA A 195 -3.28 1.36 7.31
N MET A 196 -4.39 0.63 7.26
CA MET A 196 -4.72 -0.22 6.10
C MET A 196 -5.05 0.56 4.83
N ARG A 197 -5.64 1.76 4.95
CA ARG A 197 -5.85 2.65 3.79
C ARG A 197 -4.52 3.21 3.31
N ASP A 198 -3.67 3.67 4.21
CA ASP A 198 -2.34 4.21 3.88
C ASP A 198 -1.46 3.14 3.22
N TRP A 199 -1.49 1.89 3.69
CA TRP A 199 -0.78 0.78 3.06
C TRP A 199 -1.25 0.54 1.62
N GLN A 200 -2.57 0.48 1.39
CA GLN A 200 -3.11 0.36 0.04
C GLN A 200 -2.82 1.58 -0.85
N ASP A 201 -2.82 2.80 -0.28
CA ASP A 201 -2.46 4.04 -1.00
C ASP A 201 -0.97 4.05 -1.36
N SER A 202 -0.10 3.45 -0.53
CA SER A 202 1.32 3.30 -0.85
C SER A 202 1.53 2.40 -2.07
N TYR A 203 0.85 1.26 -2.14
CA TYR A 203 0.87 0.38 -3.31
C TYR A 203 0.31 1.08 -4.55
N HIS A 204 -0.75 1.87 -4.36
CA HIS A 204 -1.33 2.64 -5.46
C HIS A 204 -0.32 3.59 -6.09
N ASN A 205 0.36 4.38 -5.26
CA ASN A 205 1.30 5.38 -5.73
C ASN A 205 2.56 4.74 -6.34
N ALA A 206 3.06 3.66 -5.73
CA ALA A 206 4.31 3.03 -6.15
C ALA A 206 4.14 2.11 -7.38
N VAL A 207 3.00 1.44 -7.50
CA VAL A 207 2.77 0.37 -8.49
C VAL A 207 1.59 0.69 -9.41
N ALA A 208 0.41 0.92 -8.85
CA ALA A 208 -0.82 1.02 -9.65
C ALA A 208 -0.79 2.22 -10.61
N VAL A 209 -0.42 3.41 -10.12
CA VAL A 209 -0.35 4.63 -10.93
C VAL A 209 0.61 4.49 -12.12
N PRO A 210 1.87 4.05 -11.95
CA PRO A 210 2.75 3.80 -13.08
C PRO A 210 2.24 2.71 -14.04
N CYS A 211 1.43 1.76 -13.56
CA CYS A 211 0.84 0.72 -14.40
C CYS A 211 -0.52 1.12 -15.00
N GLY A 212 -1.02 2.34 -14.78
CA GLY A 212 -2.33 2.79 -15.29
C GLY A 212 -3.54 2.13 -14.60
N LEU A 213 -3.36 1.66 -13.37
CA LEU A 213 -4.40 1.02 -12.56
C LEU A 213 -5.01 2.01 -11.57
N THR A 214 -6.34 2.01 -11.46
CA THR A 214 -7.04 2.85 -10.49
C THR A 214 -6.92 2.30 -9.06
N ARG A 215 -7.14 3.16 -8.06
CA ARG A 215 -7.08 2.79 -6.64
C ARG A 215 -8.22 1.87 -6.21
N LEU A 216 -9.41 2.10 -6.76
CA LEU A 216 -10.65 1.43 -6.41
C LEU A 216 -11.38 1.04 -7.70
N GLY A 217 -12.03 -0.12 -7.68
CA GLY A 217 -12.92 -0.54 -8.75
C GLY A 217 -14.32 0.10 -8.66
N PRO A 218 -15.14 -0.05 -9.72
CA PRO A 218 -16.43 0.62 -9.87
C PRO A 218 -17.45 0.21 -8.80
N ALA A 219 -17.50 -1.06 -8.41
CA ALA A 219 -18.46 -1.56 -7.42
C ALA A 219 -18.32 -0.89 -6.04
N ARG A 220 -17.08 -0.65 -5.59
CA ARG A 220 -16.84 0.07 -4.32
C ARG A 220 -17.26 1.54 -4.38
N ARG A 221 -17.27 2.11 -5.58
CA ARG A 221 -17.60 3.52 -5.82
C ARG A 221 -19.02 3.73 -6.33
N ARG A 222 -19.78 2.65 -6.60
CA ARG A 222 -21.10 2.67 -7.23
C ARG A 222 -21.13 3.49 -8.52
N LEU A 223 -20.05 3.43 -9.30
CA LEU A 223 -19.94 4.19 -10.55
C LEU A 223 -20.79 3.55 -11.64
N THR A 224 -21.37 4.40 -12.46
CA THR A 224 -21.94 4.02 -13.75
C THR A 224 -20.84 3.57 -14.72
N ARG A 225 -21.24 2.93 -15.82
CA ARG A 225 -20.32 2.45 -16.84
C ARG A 225 -19.53 3.60 -17.50
N GLU A 226 -20.17 4.76 -17.70
CA GLU A 226 -19.54 5.94 -18.30
C GLU A 226 -18.52 6.58 -17.38
N GLU A 227 -18.87 6.79 -16.11
CA GLU A 227 -17.94 7.29 -15.10
C GLU A 227 -16.73 6.35 -14.95
N TRP A 228 -16.95 5.04 -15.01
CA TRP A 228 -15.87 4.06 -14.96
C TRP A 228 -14.96 4.15 -16.20
N LYS A 229 -15.50 4.34 -17.40
CA LYS A 229 -14.69 4.59 -18.61
C LYS A 229 -13.88 5.88 -18.49
N ALA A 230 -14.46 6.94 -17.95
CA ALA A 230 -13.76 8.21 -17.73
C ALA A 230 -12.61 8.06 -16.72
N GLU A 231 -12.82 7.33 -15.63
CA GLU A 231 -11.77 7.07 -14.63
C GLU A 231 -10.64 6.20 -15.19
N GLN A 232 -10.99 5.21 -16.02
CA GLN A 232 -9.99 4.51 -16.82
C GLN A 232 -9.21 5.53 -17.66
N ALA A 233 -9.84 6.30 -18.53
CA ALA A 233 -9.11 7.27 -19.38
C ALA A 233 -8.17 8.19 -18.57
N GLN A 234 -8.58 8.65 -17.40
CA GLN A 234 -7.73 9.43 -16.48
C GLN A 234 -6.51 8.65 -15.98
N ALA A 235 -6.66 7.38 -15.60
CA ALA A 235 -5.55 6.53 -15.19
C ALA A 235 -4.52 6.30 -16.32
N ALA A 236 -4.95 6.18 -17.58
CA ALA A 236 -4.04 6.08 -18.73
C ALA A 236 -3.31 7.40 -18.96
N ALA A 237 -4.02 8.52 -18.88
CA ALA A 237 -3.41 9.84 -19.01
C ALA A 237 -2.34 10.05 -17.93
N LEU A 238 -2.61 9.60 -16.71
CA LEU A 238 -1.66 9.66 -15.60
C LEU A 238 -0.45 8.76 -15.83
N LYS A 239 -0.63 7.51 -16.29
CA LYS A 239 0.48 6.62 -16.71
C LYS A 239 1.38 7.32 -17.72
N ASN A 240 0.79 7.84 -18.80
CA ASN A 240 1.53 8.53 -19.87
C ASN A 240 2.26 9.78 -19.36
N ALA A 241 1.71 10.49 -18.38
CA ALA A 241 2.36 11.64 -17.75
C ALA A 241 3.56 11.21 -16.89
N VAL A 242 3.42 10.14 -16.10
CA VAL A 242 4.48 9.57 -15.27
C VAL A 242 5.62 9.03 -16.14
N GLU A 243 5.31 8.31 -17.22
CA GLU A 243 6.30 7.79 -18.17
C GLU A 243 7.13 8.91 -18.80
N ARG A 244 6.46 9.96 -19.31
CA ARG A 244 7.13 11.15 -19.85
C ARG A 244 8.05 11.80 -18.82
N ALA A 245 7.59 11.95 -17.58
CA ALA A 245 8.41 12.50 -16.49
C ALA A 245 9.65 11.64 -16.19
N THR A 246 9.54 10.31 -16.24
CA THR A 246 10.69 9.41 -16.05
C THR A 246 11.69 9.48 -17.20
N VAL A 247 11.24 9.60 -18.46
CA VAL A 247 12.13 9.79 -19.62
C VAL A 247 12.94 11.08 -19.46
N VAL A 248 12.25 12.19 -19.17
CA VAL A 248 12.89 13.49 -18.98
C VAL A 248 13.88 13.46 -17.81
N LYS A 249 13.52 12.82 -16.69
CA LYS A 249 14.44 12.65 -15.54
C LYS A 249 15.70 11.89 -15.92
N ARG A 250 15.58 10.80 -16.69
CA ARG A 250 16.70 9.98 -17.13
C ARG A 250 17.64 10.75 -18.06
N GLN A 251 17.07 11.43 -19.05
CA GLN A 251 17.83 12.30 -19.97
C GLN A 251 18.55 13.40 -19.18
N GLY A 252 17.91 13.99 -18.16
CA GLY A 252 18.56 14.97 -17.29
C GLY A 252 19.69 14.39 -16.43
N GLN A 253 19.55 13.17 -15.93
CA GLN A 253 20.63 12.50 -15.19
C GLN A 253 21.81 12.17 -16.11
N ALA A 254 21.55 11.66 -17.33
CA ALA A 254 22.58 11.41 -18.33
C ALA A 254 23.31 12.71 -18.70
N TYR A 255 22.59 13.80 -18.91
CA TYR A 255 23.15 15.11 -19.21
C TYR A 255 24.01 15.66 -18.05
N ILE A 256 23.56 15.54 -16.80
CA ILE A 256 24.36 15.93 -15.63
C ILE A 256 25.65 15.10 -15.55
N GLY A 257 25.56 13.80 -15.81
CA GLY A 257 26.72 12.90 -15.88
C GLY A 257 27.71 13.33 -16.96
N GLN A 258 27.23 13.56 -18.17
CA GLN A 258 28.04 14.02 -19.30
C GLN A 258 28.67 15.39 -19.02
N THR A 259 27.91 16.35 -18.51
CA THR A 259 28.43 17.69 -18.15
C THR A 259 29.51 17.61 -17.08
N ARG A 260 29.37 16.70 -16.10
CA ARG A 260 30.43 16.46 -15.09
C ARG A 260 31.67 15.86 -15.71
N ALA A 261 31.52 14.91 -16.64
CA ALA A 261 32.62 14.31 -17.37
C ALA A 261 33.36 15.35 -18.24
N ASP A 262 32.61 16.17 -18.99
CA ASP A 262 33.16 17.26 -19.81
C ASP A 262 33.87 18.31 -18.95
N ALA A 263 33.30 18.69 -17.81
CA ALA A 263 33.94 19.61 -16.87
C ALA A 263 35.22 19.04 -16.26
N ALA A 264 35.26 17.73 -16.00
CA ALA A 264 36.46 17.04 -15.55
C ALA A 264 37.54 17.00 -16.64
N ALA A 265 37.15 16.75 -17.90
CA ALA A 265 38.05 16.79 -19.06
C ALA A 265 38.63 18.19 -19.28
N ILE A 266 37.80 19.24 -19.27
CA ILE A 266 38.28 20.64 -19.38
C ILE A 266 39.25 20.99 -18.26
N LYS A 267 39.01 20.51 -17.03
CA LYS A 267 39.92 20.74 -15.90
C LYS A 267 41.25 20.00 -16.09
N ALA A 268 41.22 18.79 -16.63
CA ALA A 268 42.41 18.02 -16.97
C ALA A 268 43.20 18.68 -18.10
N ASP A 269 42.53 19.11 -19.17
CA ASP A 269 43.12 19.84 -20.29
C ASP A 269 43.72 21.17 -19.81
N ALA A 270 43.02 21.92 -18.96
CA ALA A 270 43.55 23.16 -18.37
C ALA A 270 44.78 22.91 -17.50
N ALA A 271 44.85 21.78 -16.77
CA ALA A 271 46.03 21.39 -16.01
C ALA A 271 47.19 21.00 -16.95
N GLN A 272 46.90 20.30 -18.05
CA GLN A 272 47.87 19.90 -19.06
C GLN A 272 48.39 21.10 -19.86
N ILE A 273 47.52 22.06 -20.20
CA ILE A 273 47.85 23.36 -20.81
C ILE A 273 48.70 24.18 -19.85
N LYS A 274 48.38 24.23 -18.55
CA LYS A 274 49.22 24.93 -17.57
C LYS A 274 50.60 24.28 -17.43
N ALA A 275 50.67 22.96 -17.46
CA ALA A 275 51.93 22.22 -17.42
C ALA A 275 52.76 22.37 -18.72
N SER A 276 52.11 22.43 -19.88
CA SER A 276 52.76 22.64 -21.18
C SER A 276 53.12 24.10 -21.42
N ALA A 277 52.33 25.07 -20.96
CA ALA A 277 52.66 26.49 -20.94
C ALA A 277 53.83 26.80 -19.99
N ALA A 278 53.94 26.08 -18.87
CA ALA A 278 55.13 26.13 -18.01
C ALA A 278 56.38 25.55 -18.70
N ARG A 279 56.21 24.61 -19.65
CA ARG A 279 57.30 24.08 -20.51
C ARG A 279 57.59 24.96 -21.73
N LEU A 280 56.59 25.68 -22.23
CA LEU A 280 56.63 26.52 -23.44
C LEU A 280 56.65 28.01 -23.09
N ALA A 281 57.32 28.39 -22.00
CA ALA A 281 57.66 29.78 -21.67
C ALA A 281 58.70 30.37 -22.67
N GLY A 282 58.37 30.27 -23.96
CA GLY A 282 59.13 30.66 -25.13
C GLY A 282 58.20 30.71 -26.35
N ILE A 283 57.44 31.81 -26.44
CA ILE A 283 56.86 32.46 -27.64
C ILE A 283 55.86 31.63 -28.50
N GLY A 284 54.58 32.08 -28.53
CA GLY A 284 53.73 32.00 -29.73
C GLY A 284 52.31 31.39 -29.63
N GLY A 285 51.91 30.76 -28.52
CA GLY A 285 50.71 29.89 -28.51
C GLY A 285 49.35 30.50 -28.12
N ALA A 286 49.27 31.78 -27.74
CA ALA A 286 48.13 32.29 -26.95
C ALA A 286 46.84 32.64 -27.73
N VAL A 287 46.88 32.78 -29.05
CA VAL A 287 45.77 33.42 -29.80
C VAL A 287 44.74 32.42 -30.36
N ARG A 288 45.10 31.15 -30.56
CA ARG A 288 44.18 30.16 -31.17
C ARG A 288 43.23 29.50 -30.17
N ALA A 289 43.58 29.42 -28.88
CA ALA A 289 42.80 28.73 -27.85
C ALA A 289 41.53 29.49 -27.41
N VAL A 290 41.48 30.81 -27.60
CA VAL A 290 40.35 31.65 -27.14
C VAL A 290 39.19 31.62 -28.13
N VAL A 291 39.47 31.49 -29.44
CA VAL A 291 38.44 31.57 -30.49
C VAL A 291 37.58 30.29 -30.56
N ASP A 292 38.20 29.11 -30.45
CA ASP A 292 37.48 27.82 -30.48
C ASP A 292 36.64 27.57 -29.20
N GLY A 293 37.04 28.16 -28.07
CA GLY A 293 36.29 28.08 -26.81
C GLY A 293 34.98 28.88 -26.81
N ILE A 294 34.91 29.98 -27.57
CA ILE A 294 33.79 30.92 -27.55
C ILE A 294 32.62 30.44 -28.42
N GLN A 295 32.87 29.84 -29.60
CA GLN A 295 31.81 29.36 -30.50
C GLN A 295 31.07 28.12 -29.96
N GLY A 296 31.76 27.19 -29.30
CA GLY A 296 31.11 26.04 -28.65
C GLY A 296 30.26 26.43 -27.42
N SER A 297 30.50 27.61 -26.82
CA SER A 297 29.80 28.04 -25.59
C SER A 297 28.35 28.48 -25.82
N ARG A 298 28.05 29.10 -26.97
CA ARG A 298 26.71 29.67 -27.26
C ARG A 298 25.69 28.59 -27.60
N ILE A 299 26.03 27.62 -28.45
CA ILE A 299 25.14 26.50 -28.82
C ILE A 299 24.84 25.61 -27.61
N ARG A 300 25.85 25.36 -26.75
CA ARG A 300 25.67 24.62 -25.48
C ARG A 300 24.80 25.37 -24.48
N ALA A 301 24.89 26.70 -24.40
CA ALA A 301 24.09 27.51 -23.50
C ALA A 301 22.61 27.61 -23.92
N GLU A 302 22.34 27.56 -25.22
CA GLU A 302 20.99 27.59 -25.78
C GLU A 302 20.26 26.25 -25.55
N ILE A 303 20.90 25.13 -25.90
CA ILE A 303 20.39 23.77 -25.66
C ILE A 303 20.21 23.52 -24.15
N ARG A 304 21.14 24.00 -23.31
CA ARG A 304 21.01 23.92 -21.85
C ARG A 304 19.80 24.70 -21.32
N ARG A 305 19.49 25.87 -21.90
CA ARG A 305 18.32 26.67 -21.51
C ARG A 305 17.02 25.98 -21.89
N GLU A 306 16.92 25.42 -23.10
CA GLU A 306 15.74 24.65 -23.53
C GLU A 306 15.56 23.38 -22.69
N PHE A 307 16.63 22.61 -22.47
CA PHE A 307 16.57 21.38 -21.70
C PHE A 307 16.24 21.63 -20.22
N ILE A 308 16.76 22.71 -19.61
CA ILE A 308 16.37 23.11 -18.26
C ILE A 308 14.89 23.52 -18.23
N ARG A 309 14.41 24.25 -19.24
CA ARG A 309 13.00 24.67 -19.34
C ARG A 309 12.07 23.45 -19.43
N ASP A 310 12.38 22.49 -20.28
CA ASP A 310 11.59 21.25 -20.44
C ASP A 310 11.67 20.34 -19.21
N LEU A 311 12.84 20.21 -18.59
CA LEU A 311 13.00 19.46 -17.34
C LEU A 311 12.20 20.10 -16.20
N THR A 312 12.20 21.44 -16.13
CA THR A 312 11.44 22.19 -15.12
C THR A 312 9.94 22.04 -15.37
N ALA A 313 9.50 22.14 -16.63
CA ALA A 313 8.10 21.95 -17.02
C ALA A 313 7.62 20.51 -16.75
N ALA A 314 8.41 19.50 -17.09
CA ALA A 314 8.05 18.10 -16.88
C ALA A 314 8.05 17.71 -15.39
N LYS A 315 9.02 18.19 -14.60
CA LYS A 315 9.00 18.03 -13.14
C LYS A 315 7.82 18.74 -12.51
N ALA A 316 7.53 19.98 -12.93
CA ALA A 316 6.37 20.72 -12.44
C ALA A 316 5.06 20.01 -12.80
N ALA A 317 4.93 19.45 -14.00
CA ALA A 317 3.76 18.68 -14.42
C ALA A 317 3.61 17.38 -13.60
N ALA A 318 4.71 16.66 -13.36
CA ALA A 318 4.69 15.44 -12.56
C ALA A 318 4.36 15.71 -11.08
N GLU A 319 4.98 16.73 -10.48
CA GLU A 319 4.69 17.13 -9.10
C GLU A 319 3.28 17.72 -8.98
N LYS A 320 2.80 18.46 -9.98
CA LYS A 320 1.40 18.92 -10.04
C LYS A 320 0.44 17.74 -10.13
N ALA A 321 0.69 16.75 -10.99
CA ALA A 321 -0.16 15.56 -11.09
C ALA A 321 -0.17 14.73 -9.80
N LYS A 322 0.99 14.55 -9.16
CA LYS A 322 1.08 13.90 -7.83
C LYS A 322 0.37 14.72 -6.76
N ALA A 323 0.53 16.04 -6.74
CA ALA A 323 -0.11 16.93 -5.79
C ALA A 323 -1.62 17.00 -5.99
N GLU A 324 -2.12 17.01 -7.23
CA GLU A 324 -3.54 16.93 -7.56
C GLU A 324 -4.12 15.59 -7.12
N THR A 325 -3.40 14.48 -7.34
CA THR A 325 -3.81 13.15 -6.84
C THR A 325 -3.80 13.10 -5.31
N ALA A 326 -2.79 13.67 -4.65
CA ALA A 326 -2.71 13.76 -3.20
C ALA A 326 -3.82 14.64 -2.63
N LYS A 327 -4.13 15.79 -3.27
CA LYS A 327 -5.26 16.66 -2.94
C LYS A 327 -6.60 15.96 -3.15
N ALA A 328 -6.78 15.23 -4.25
CA ALA A 328 -7.98 14.45 -4.52
C ALA A 328 -8.15 13.32 -3.47
N ASN A 329 -7.07 12.67 -3.05
CA ASN A 329 -7.10 11.69 -1.98
C ASN A 329 -7.39 12.33 -0.61
N ALA A 330 -6.84 13.51 -0.32
CA ALA A 330 -7.09 14.25 0.92
C ALA A 330 -8.53 14.80 0.99
N SER A 331 -9.04 15.36 -0.11
CA SER A 331 -10.43 15.80 -0.23
C SER A 331 -11.39 14.62 -0.11
N ARG A 332 -11.06 13.47 -0.72
CA ARG A 332 -11.78 12.20 -0.52
C ARG A 332 -11.80 11.79 0.96
N ARG A 333 -10.67 11.84 1.67
CA ARG A 333 -10.60 11.54 3.11
C ARG A 333 -11.50 12.47 3.93
N GLN A 334 -11.53 13.76 3.62
CA GLN A 334 -12.42 14.71 4.30
C GLN A 334 -13.89 14.46 3.98
N ALA A 335 -14.24 14.17 2.72
CA ALA A 335 -15.60 13.86 2.32
C ALA A 335 -16.12 12.56 2.99
N GLU A 336 -15.29 11.52 3.05
CA GLU A 336 -15.62 10.28 3.77
C GLU A 336 -15.82 10.52 5.27
N LYS A 337 -14.97 11.35 5.88
CA LYS A 337 -15.09 11.73 7.30
C LYS A 337 -16.41 12.46 7.56
N ARG A 338 -16.73 13.49 6.76
CA ARG A 338 -18.00 14.23 6.85
C ARG A 338 -19.22 13.32 6.66
N ALA A 339 -19.19 12.44 5.66
CA ALA A 339 -20.27 11.48 5.42
C ALA A 339 -20.43 10.48 6.59
N SER A 340 -19.32 10.08 7.23
CA SER A 340 -19.35 9.22 8.42
C SER A 340 -19.94 9.95 9.63
N GLU A 341 -19.58 11.22 9.83
CA GLU A 341 -20.10 12.07 10.90
C GLU A 341 -21.61 12.31 10.72
N GLN A 342 -22.06 12.60 9.51
CA GLN A 342 -23.49 12.73 9.18
C GLN A 342 -24.27 11.44 9.44
N ARG A 343 -23.74 10.27 9.03
CA ARG A 343 -24.36 8.97 9.36
C ARG A 343 -24.43 8.70 10.87
N HIS A 344 -23.45 9.20 11.63
CA HIS A 344 -23.49 9.09 13.09
C HIS A 344 -24.56 10.01 13.69
N ALA A 345 -24.64 11.25 13.22
CA ALA A 345 -25.67 12.21 13.64
C ALA A 345 -27.08 11.70 13.33
N PHE A 346 -27.33 11.16 12.13
CA PHE A 346 -28.62 10.57 11.76
C PHE A 346 -29.00 9.38 12.65
N ARG A 347 -28.05 8.51 12.99
CA ARG A 347 -28.32 7.40 13.93
C ARG A 347 -28.66 7.89 15.32
N GLN A 348 -27.98 8.92 15.82
CA GLN A 348 -28.30 9.52 17.12
C GLN A 348 -29.68 10.19 17.11
N GLN A 349 -30.04 10.89 16.04
CA GLN A 349 -31.39 11.44 15.87
C GLN A 349 -32.45 10.34 15.82
N GLY A 350 -32.22 9.25 15.09
CA GLY A 350 -33.14 8.11 15.06
C GLY A 350 -33.34 7.48 16.44
N GLN A 351 -32.26 7.31 17.22
CA GLN A 351 -32.34 6.82 18.60
C GLN A 351 -33.13 7.77 19.51
N ARG A 352 -32.93 9.09 19.38
CA ARG A 352 -33.71 10.08 20.14
C ARG A 352 -35.19 10.06 19.76
N LEU A 353 -35.51 9.89 18.48
CA LEU A 353 -36.89 9.82 18.00
C LEU A 353 -37.60 8.58 18.54
N VAL A 354 -36.93 7.42 18.54
CA VAL A 354 -37.48 6.18 19.12
C VAL A 354 -37.69 6.31 20.62
N ALA A 355 -36.74 6.91 21.34
CA ALA A 355 -36.87 7.16 22.78
C ALA A 355 -38.06 8.11 23.07
N ALA A 356 -38.19 9.20 22.33
CA ALA A 356 -39.31 10.14 22.47
C ALA A 356 -40.67 9.47 22.14
N GLN A 357 -40.73 8.60 21.12
CA GLN A 357 -41.93 7.83 20.81
C GLN A 357 -42.32 6.85 21.92
N GLN A 358 -41.33 6.21 22.56
CA GLN A 358 -41.59 5.34 23.71
C GLN A 358 -42.12 6.15 24.89
N GLU A 359 -41.51 7.30 25.19
CA GLU A 359 -41.94 8.19 26.25
C GLU A 359 -43.38 8.70 26.04
N ILE A 360 -43.72 9.10 24.81
CA ILE A 360 -45.10 9.47 24.44
C ILE A 360 -46.05 8.31 24.70
N ARG A 361 -45.72 7.07 24.29
CA ARG A 361 -46.59 5.90 24.56
C ARG A 361 -46.77 5.65 26.05
N THR A 362 -45.70 5.77 26.83
CA THR A 362 -45.76 5.58 28.28
C THR A 362 -46.66 6.64 28.93
N LEU A 363 -46.52 7.91 28.54
CA LEU A 363 -47.34 9.00 29.03
C LEU A 363 -48.81 8.86 28.60
N SER A 364 -49.07 8.44 27.35
CA SER A 364 -50.43 8.17 26.87
C SER A 364 -51.10 7.02 27.62
N ALA A 365 -50.36 5.95 27.93
CA ALA A 365 -50.86 4.84 28.72
C ALA A 365 -51.16 5.25 30.17
N ALA A 366 -50.29 6.06 30.78
CA ALA A 366 -50.50 6.61 32.12
C ALA A 366 -51.73 7.54 32.17
N LEU A 367 -51.92 8.39 31.15
CA LEU A 367 -53.10 9.26 31.04
C LEU A 367 -54.39 8.46 30.86
N ALA A 368 -54.37 7.40 30.03
CA ALA A 368 -55.53 6.53 29.85
C ALA A 368 -55.91 5.83 31.17
N ALA A 369 -54.92 5.35 31.94
CA ALA A 369 -55.17 4.75 33.25
C ALA A 369 -55.76 5.75 34.26
N ALA A 370 -55.31 7.00 34.25
CA ALA A 370 -55.84 8.05 35.13
C ALA A 370 -57.27 8.48 34.77
N LEU A 371 -57.68 8.32 33.50
CA LEU A 371 -59.04 8.62 33.03
C LEU A 371 -60.03 7.47 33.27
N ASP A 372 -59.53 6.26 33.50
CA ASP A 372 -60.32 5.03 33.72
C ASP A 372 -60.50 4.71 35.22
N GLU A 373 -60.04 5.60 36.12
CA GLU A 373 -60.30 5.47 37.56
C GLU A 373 -61.80 5.68 37.85
N PRO A 374 -62.49 4.70 38.46
CA PRO A 374 -63.91 4.83 38.76
C PRO A 374 -64.13 5.87 39.87
N THR A 375 -65.15 6.71 39.70
CA THR A 375 -65.59 7.67 40.72
C THR A 375 -65.94 6.94 42.02
N PRO A 376 -65.43 7.40 43.19
CA PRO A 376 -65.66 6.72 44.45
C PRO A 376 -67.15 6.77 44.80
N THR A 377 -67.75 5.59 44.99
CA THR A 377 -69.12 5.45 45.49
C THR A 377 -69.19 5.92 46.96
N PRO A 378 -70.17 6.76 47.34
CA PRO A 378 -70.27 7.26 48.70
C PRO A 378 -70.58 6.10 49.67
N GLY A 379 -69.79 6.03 50.74
CA GLY A 379 -69.75 4.92 51.68
C GLY A 379 -71.06 4.63 52.39
N GLY A 380 -71.37 3.33 52.49
CA GLY A 380 -72.39 2.80 53.38
C GLY A 380 -71.96 2.93 54.84
N VAL A 381 -72.82 3.57 55.63
CA VAL A 381 -72.71 3.69 57.09
C VAL A 381 -72.93 2.32 57.74
N PRO A 382 -72.07 1.85 58.64
CA PRO A 382 -72.37 0.67 59.44
C PRO A 382 -73.26 1.07 60.62
N THR A 383 -74.47 0.52 60.71
CA THR A 383 -75.31 0.57 61.91
C THR A 383 -74.87 -0.48 62.95
N PRO A 384 -75.05 -0.17 64.25
CA PRO A 384 -74.34 -0.78 65.37
C PRO A 384 -74.69 -2.24 65.69
#